data_AF-A0A350I7A5-F1
#
_entry.id   AF-A0A350I7A5-F1
#
_cell.length_a   1.000
_cell.length_b   1.000
_cell.length_c   1.000
_cell.angle_alpha   90.00
_cell.angle_beta   90.00
_cell.angle_gamma   90.00
#
_symmetry.space_group_name_H-M   'P 1'
#
loop_
_entity.id
_entity.type
_entity.pdbx_description
1 polymer ?
#
loop_
_entity_poly.entity_id
_entity_poly.type
_entity_poly.pdbx_seq_one_letter_code
_entity_poly.pdbx_strand_id
1 'polypeptide(L)'
;LIIGAKADKLSSLDDQMFLPLYLKQVLSKAEIQRGNTVEPLLGEAYEVLSFPEETEKRLTRPWFTPELVFALLALLLLMLRWPYRKEKVLPKWLRNIDGTYITILGILGLLLAFMWWGTDHVPTKSNWNLIWLSPLLLIIHFGKGKGFVWMTYLIYLMLFTCLIALVNAWIQILPQQFNVAFGWMILIEIMILLSVLKIEKRA
;
A
#
# COMPACT_ATOMS: atom_id res chain seq x y z
N LEU A 1 2.87 2.89 2.51
CA LEU A 1 1.88 2.62 3.57
C LEU A 1 1.54 3.88 4.36
N ILE A 2 2.51 4.57 4.97
CA ILE A 2 2.22 5.71 5.87
C ILE A 2 1.78 6.99 5.15
N ILE A 3 2.25 7.20 3.93
CA ILE A 3 1.88 8.32 3.06
C ILE A 3 0.48 8.08 2.48
N GLY A 4 -0.36 9.12 2.47
CA GLY A 4 -1.74 9.08 1.97
C GLY A 4 -1.90 9.76 0.61
N ALA A 5 -3.15 9.83 0.13
CA ALA A 5 -3.49 10.35 -1.20
C ALA A 5 -3.02 11.79 -1.46
N LYS A 6 -2.79 12.59 -0.41
CA LYS A 6 -2.29 13.96 -0.59
C LYS A 6 -0.93 14.03 -1.29
N ALA A 7 -0.09 13.01 -1.13
CA ALA A 7 1.22 12.96 -1.78
C ALA A 7 1.19 12.36 -3.20
N ASP A 8 0.09 11.69 -3.57
CA ASP A 8 -0.09 11.10 -4.90
C ASP A 8 -0.71 12.10 -5.90
N LYS A 9 -0.93 13.34 -5.47
CA LYS A 9 -1.40 14.42 -6.34
C LYS A 9 -0.30 14.76 -7.36
N LEU A 10 -0.69 14.86 -8.63
CA LEU A 10 0.18 15.34 -9.69
C LEU A 10 0.72 16.74 -9.34
N SER A 11 2.04 16.89 -9.39
CA SER A 11 2.74 18.15 -9.14
C SER A 11 2.72 19.03 -10.39
N SER A 12 2.51 20.34 -10.20
CA SER A 12 2.65 21.33 -11.27
C SER A 12 4.12 21.52 -11.66
N LEU A 13 4.38 22.21 -12.78
CA LEU A 13 5.74 22.57 -13.17
C LEU A 13 6.44 23.37 -12.06
N ASP A 14 5.74 24.33 -11.47
CA ASP A 14 6.27 25.18 -10.38
C ASP A 14 6.61 24.36 -9.14
N ASP A 15 5.75 23.40 -8.76
CA ASP A 15 6.02 22.48 -7.65
C ASP A 15 7.27 21.62 -7.92
N GLN A 16 7.45 21.17 -9.17
CA GLN A 16 8.60 20.36 -9.57
C GLN A 16 9.90 21.18 -9.57
N MET A 17 9.85 22.45 -9.98
CA MET A 17 10.99 23.37 -9.98
C MET A 17 11.55 23.68 -8.57
N PHE A 18 10.88 23.24 -7.50
CA PHE A 18 11.48 23.18 -6.17
C PHE A 18 12.75 22.30 -6.15
N LEU A 19 12.76 21.19 -6.92
CA LEU A 19 13.91 20.31 -7.00
C LEU A 19 14.94 20.87 -7.99
N PRO A 20 16.22 21.06 -7.58
CA PRO A 20 17.24 21.69 -8.42
C PRO A 20 17.41 21.02 -9.79
N LEU A 21 17.22 19.69 -9.85
CA LEU A 21 17.31 18.93 -11.09
C LEU A 21 16.22 19.33 -12.10
N TYR A 22 14.97 19.45 -11.65
CA TYR A 22 13.86 19.85 -12.52
C TYR A 22 13.96 21.34 -12.86
N LEU A 23 14.38 22.20 -11.92
CA LEU A 23 14.65 23.61 -12.21
C LEU A 23 15.68 23.76 -13.33
N LYS A 24 16.81 23.05 -13.23
CA LYS A 24 17.83 23.02 -14.29
C LYS A 24 17.25 22.60 -15.64
N GLN A 25 16.44 21.54 -15.67
CA GLN A 25 15.82 21.03 -16.90
C GLN A 25 14.81 22.01 -17.53
N VAL A 26 14.09 22.78 -16.71
CA VAL A 26 13.18 23.81 -17.20
C VAL A 26 13.97 25.01 -17.73
N LEU A 27 14.94 25.52 -16.95
CA LEU A 27 15.78 26.65 -17.35
C LEU A 27 16.64 26.35 -18.58
N SER A 28 17.07 25.10 -18.80
CA SER A 28 17.84 24.73 -20.00
C SER A 28 17.04 24.81 -21.30
N LYS A 29 15.70 24.89 -21.21
CA LYS A 29 14.80 25.09 -22.34
C LYS A 29 14.30 26.53 -22.46
N ALA A 30 14.63 27.39 -21.48
CA ALA A 30 14.22 28.77 -21.48
C ALA A 30 15.13 29.60 -22.39
N GLU A 31 14.56 30.63 -23.00
CA GLU A 31 15.25 31.58 -23.87
C GLU A 31 15.08 32.99 -23.32
N ILE A 32 16.07 33.85 -23.57
CA ILE A 32 16.05 35.25 -23.21
C ILE A 32 16.17 36.12 -24.46
N GLN A 33 15.31 37.12 -24.56
CA GLN A 33 15.38 38.11 -25.62
C GLN A 33 16.36 39.22 -25.23
N ARG A 34 17.38 39.43 -26.06
CA ARG A 34 18.33 40.55 -25.94
C ARG A 34 18.29 41.38 -27.22
N GLY A 35 17.57 42.49 -27.17
CA GLY A 35 17.32 43.31 -28.36
C GLY A 35 16.55 42.55 -29.43
N ASN A 36 17.15 42.38 -30.61
CA ASN A 36 16.55 41.68 -31.75
C ASN A 36 16.95 40.20 -31.84
N THR A 37 17.71 39.67 -30.87
CA THR A 37 18.14 38.28 -30.84
C THR A 37 17.49 37.53 -29.68
N VAL A 38 17.15 36.27 -29.93
CA VAL A 38 16.70 35.31 -28.92
C VAL A 38 17.84 34.33 -28.70
N GLU A 39 18.30 34.18 -27.46
CA GLU A 39 19.38 33.27 -27.09
C GLU A 39 18.98 32.38 -25.91
N PRO A 40 19.56 31.17 -25.76
CA PRO A 40 19.29 30.30 -24.62
C PRO A 40 19.63 30.99 -23.29
N LEU A 41 18.81 30.74 -22.26
CA LEU A 41 19.01 31.32 -20.92
C LEU A 41 20.25 30.74 -20.22
N LEU A 42 20.52 29.45 -20.42
CA LEU A 42 21.66 28.73 -19.84
C LEU A 42 22.71 28.44 -20.90
N GLY A 43 23.98 28.43 -20.48
CA GLY A 43 25.09 27.92 -21.30
C GLY A 43 25.09 26.39 -21.41
N GLU A 44 26.03 25.86 -22.20
CA GLU A 44 26.19 24.42 -22.40
C GLU A 44 26.47 23.69 -21.08
N ALA A 45 25.72 22.62 -20.82
CA ALA A 45 25.96 21.76 -19.68
C ALA A 45 27.08 20.76 -20.00
N TYR A 46 28.02 20.60 -19.07
CA TYR A 46 29.01 19.53 -19.12
C TYR A 46 28.89 18.63 -17.89
N GLU A 47 29.21 17.36 -18.06
CA GLU A 47 29.20 16.36 -17.00
C GLU A 47 30.54 16.41 -16.25
N VAL A 48 30.48 16.63 -14.94
CA VAL A 48 31.70 16.71 -14.09
C VAL A 48 32.16 15.32 -13.66
N LEU A 49 31.20 14.42 -13.39
CA LEU A 49 31.44 13.08 -12.89
C LEU A 49 30.29 12.17 -13.30
N SER A 50 30.62 11.03 -13.91
CA SER A 50 29.65 10.04 -14.36
C SER A 50 29.88 8.69 -13.68
N PHE A 51 28.79 7.98 -13.43
CA PHE A 51 28.76 6.66 -12.79
C PHE A 51 27.91 5.71 -13.64
N PRO A 52 28.39 5.34 -14.85
CA PRO A 52 27.59 4.58 -15.81
C PRO A 52 27.22 3.19 -15.27
N GLU A 53 28.15 2.49 -14.62
CA GLU A 53 27.88 1.17 -14.04
C GLU A 53 26.82 1.22 -12.92
N GLU A 54 26.90 2.20 -12.02
CA GLU A 54 25.92 2.39 -10.96
C GLU A 54 24.55 2.77 -11.54
N THR A 55 24.53 3.53 -12.62
CA THR A 55 23.30 3.90 -13.33
C THR A 55 22.65 2.67 -13.93
N GLU A 56 23.40 1.82 -14.63
CA GLU A 56 22.90 0.55 -15.16
C GLU A 56 22.41 -0.38 -14.04
N LYS A 57 23.18 -0.52 -12.95
CA LYS A 57 22.76 -1.32 -11.78
C LYS A 57 21.45 -0.84 -11.18
N ARG A 58 21.21 0.48 -11.08
CA ARG A 58 19.94 1.05 -10.58
C ARG A 58 18.76 0.82 -11.52
N LEU A 59 19.01 0.66 -12.82
CA LEU A 59 17.99 0.36 -13.82
C LEU A 59 17.63 -1.13 -13.87
N THR A 60 18.54 -2.01 -13.42
CA THR A 60 18.24 -3.45 -13.32
C THR A 60 17.31 -3.74 -12.15
N ARG A 61 16.15 -4.33 -12.43
CA ARG A 61 15.23 -4.83 -11.39
C ARG A 61 15.84 -6.11 -10.78
N PRO A 62 16.04 -6.19 -9.45
CA PRO A 62 16.52 -7.42 -8.83
C PRO A 62 15.46 -8.52 -8.98
N TRP A 63 15.91 -9.78 -9.14
CA TRP A 63 14.99 -10.93 -9.21
C TRP A 63 14.25 -11.17 -7.89
N PHE A 64 14.90 -10.85 -6.76
CA PHE A 64 14.32 -10.96 -5.42
C PHE A 64 13.67 -9.63 -5.03
N THR A 65 12.34 -9.58 -5.09
CA THR A 65 11.55 -8.38 -4.80
C THR A 65 10.58 -8.62 -3.64
N PRO A 66 10.15 -7.57 -2.92
CA PRO A 66 9.11 -7.70 -1.90
C PRO A 66 7.81 -8.33 -2.46
N GLU A 67 7.47 -8.00 -3.70
CA GLU A 67 6.32 -8.58 -4.41
C GLU A 67 6.42 -10.11 -4.51
N LEU A 68 7.59 -10.64 -4.92
CA LEU A 68 7.83 -12.08 -4.98
C LEU A 68 7.71 -12.73 -3.59
N VAL A 69 8.26 -12.09 -2.56
CA VAL A 69 8.20 -12.61 -1.17
C VAL A 69 6.76 -12.73 -0.70
N PHE A 70 5.95 -11.69 -0.87
CA PHE A 70 4.54 -11.71 -0.44
C PHE A 70 3.68 -12.65 -1.29
N ALA A 71 3.96 -12.79 -2.60
CA ALA A 71 3.31 -13.76 -3.46
C ALA A 71 3.59 -15.20 -3.00
N LEU A 72 4.85 -15.53 -2.72
CA LEU A 72 5.24 -16.85 -2.21
C LEU A 72 4.63 -17.13 -0.83
N LEU A 73 4.58 -16.13 0.05
CA LEU A 73 3.91 -16.26 1.35
C LEU A 73 2.41 -16.52 1.20
N ALA A 74 1.74 -15.82 0.29
CA ALA A 74 0.32 -16.03 0.01
C ALA A 74 0.07 -17.44 -0.53
N LEU A 75 0.91 -17.89 -1.46
CA LEU A 75 0.85 -19.26 -2.00
C LEU A 75 1.08 -20.31 -0.91
N LEU A 76 2.11 -20.13 -0.07
CA LEU A 76 2.41 -21.03 1.04
C LEU A 76 1.22 -21.15 2.01
N LEU A 77 0.64 -20.02 2.42
CA LEU A 77 -0.52 -20.03 3.31
C LEU A 77 -1.75 -20.69 2.67
N LEU A 78 -1.92 -20.53 1.35
CA LEU A 78 -2.98 -21.22 0.61
C LEU A 78 -2.75 -22.73 0.58
N MET A 79 -1.52 -23.18 0.31
CA MET A 79 -1.15 -24.60 0.32
C MET A 79 -1.35 -25.23 1.69
N LEU A 80 -0.95 -24.54 2.77
CA LEU A 80 -1.12 -25.01 4.14
C LEU A 80 -2.61 -25.14 4.55
N ARG A 81 -3.49 -24.31 3.96
CA ARG A 81 -4.94 -24.38 4.21
C ARG A 81 -5.66 -25.40 3.34
N TRP A 82 -5.09 -25.79 2.21
CA TRP A 82 -5.74 -26.67 1.23
C TRP A 82 -6.29 -27.98 1.82
N PRO A 83 -5.56 -28.71 2.69
CA PRO A 83 -6.09 -29.94 3.31
C PRO A 83 -7.35 -29.68 4.14
N TYR A 84 -7.43 -28.51 4.77
CA TYR A 84 -8.50 -28.12 5.69
C TYR A 84 -9.68 -27.42 4.99
N ARG A 85 -9.72 -27.38 3.65
CA ARG A 85 -10.77 -26.65 2.89
C ARG A 85 -12.19 -27.15 3.16
N LYS A 86 -12.34 -28.46 3.46
CA LYS A 86 -13.60 -29.09 3.83
C LYS A 86 -13.86 -29.03 5.34
N GLU A 87 -12.82 -28.77 6.12
CA GLU A 87 -12.94 -28.73 7.56
C GLU A 87 -13.66 -27.46 8.01
N LYS A 88 -14.40 -27.65 9.09
CA LYS A 88 -15.23 -26.60 9.66
C LYS A 88 -14.39 -25.59 10.43
N VAL A 89 -13.25 -25.97 11.00
CA VAL A 89 -12.37 -25.13 11.82
C VAL A 89 -10.93 -25.47 11.49
N LEU A 90 -10.07 -24.46 11.32
CA LEU A 90 -8.64 -24.65 11.08
C LEU A 90 -7.91 -25.17 12.33
N PRO A 91 -6.81 -25.91 12.17
CA PRO A 91 -5.98 -26.33 13.30
C PRO A 91 -5.48 -25.12 14.10
N LYS A 92 -5.23 -25.34 15.40
CA LYS A 92 -4.88 -24.26 16.35
C LYS A 92 -3.71 -23.39 15.89
N TRP A 93 -2.67 -24.00 15.31
CA TRP A 93 -1.48 -23.28 14.86
C TRP A 93 -1.79 -22.31 13.70
N LEU A 94 -2.59 -22.71 12.70
CA LEU A 94 -3.05 -21.81 11.63
C LEU A 94 -3.91 -20.68 12.18
N ARG A 95 -4.81 -20.98 13.13
CA ARG A 95 -5.62 -19.94 13.80
C ARG A 95 -4.76 -18.94 14.57
N ASN A 96 -3.64 -19.36 15.14
CA ASN A 96 -2.70 -18.47 15.82
C ASN A 96 -1.96 -17.58 14.81
N ILE A 97 -1.54 -18.13 13.66
CA ILE A 97 -0.96 -17.34 12.57
C ILE A 97 -1.97 -16.29 12.08
N ASP A 98 -3.21 -16.68 11.83
CA ASP A 98 -4.30 -15.78 11.42
C ASP A 98 -4.54 -14.68 12.45
N GLY A 99 -4.57 -15.07 13.72
CA GLY A 99 -4.72 -14.15 14.83
C GLY A 99 -3.60 -13.11 14.90
N THR A 100 -2.35 -13.56 14.76
CA THR A 100 -1.17 -12.70 14.76
C THR A 100 -1.21 -11.73 13.59
N TYR A 101 -1.55 -12.23 12.39
CA TYR A 101 -1.65 -11.42 11.18
C TYR A 101 -2.68 -10.29 11.33
N ILE A 102 -3.93 -10.62 11.69
CA ILE A 102 -5.00 -9.61 11.92
C ILE A 102 -4.57 -8.59 12.98
N THR A 103 -3.91 -9.05 14.05
CA THR A 103 -3.46 -8.15 15.13
C THR A 103 -2.42 -7.15 14.63
N ILE A 104 -1.43 -7.61 13.87
CA ILE A 104 -0.41 -6.74 13.27
C ILE A 104 -1.07 -5.72 12.34
N LEU A 105 -1.95 -6.16 11.43
CA LEU A 105 -2.64 -5.24 10.52
C LEU A 105 -3.52 -4.23 11.26
N GLY A 106 -4.18 -4.65 12.34
CA GLY A 106 -4.98 -3.78 13.19
C GLY A 106 -4.17 -2.73 13.94
N ILE A 107 -2.99 -3.12 14.45
CA ILE A 107 -2.04 -2.17 15.07
C ILE A 107 -1.48 -1.20 14.04
N LEU A 108 -1.12 -1.67 12.84
CA LEU A 108 -0.71 -0.80 11.74
C LEU A 108 -1.84 0.15 11.35
N GLY A 109 -3.10 -0.30 11.37
CA GLY A 109 -4.27 0.56 11.16
C GLY A 109 -4.41 1.63 12.23
N LEU A 110 -4.17 1.31 13.50
CA LEU A 110 -4.11 2.31 14.58
C LEU A 110 -3.01 3.35 14.33
N LEU A 111 -1.83 2.90 13.89
CA LEU A 111 -0.73 3.78 13.54
C LEU A 111 -1.11 4.72 12.38
N LEU A 112 -1.73 4.19 11.32
CA LEU A 112 -2.17 5.01 10.18
C LEU A 112 -3.27 6.01 10.58
N ALA A 113 -4.22 5.58 11.41
CA ALA A 113 -5.27 6.44 11.94
C ALA A 113 -4.67 7.56 12.79
N PHE A 114 -3.71 7.23 13.67
CA PHE A 114 -2.99 8.22 14.47
C PHE A 114 -2.20 9.19 13.60
N MET A 115 -1.50 8.71 12.56
CA MET A 115 -0.74 9.60 11.67
C MET A 115 -1.65 10.55 10.89
N TRP A 116 -2.83 10.10 10.48
CA TRP A 116 -3.78 10.95 9.78
C TRP A 116 -4.44 11.97 10.73
N TRP A 117 -5.05 11.51 11.83
CA TRP A 117 -5.88 12.36 12.70
C TRP A 117 -5.15 12.94 13.90
N GLY A 118 -4.13 12.25 14.40
CA GLY A 118 -3.39 12.62 15.61
C GLY A 118 -2.15 13.46 15.36
N THR A 119 -1.77 13.74 14.11
CA THR A 119 -0.59 14.56 13.80
C THR A 119 -0.88 15.61 12.71
N ASP A 120 -0.08 16.69 12.70
CA ASP A 120 -0.11 17.71 11.65
C ASP A 120 0.71 17.32 10.40
N HIS A 121 1.12 16.06 10.27
CA HIS A 121 1.90 15.59 9.15
C HIS A 121 1.05 15.48 7.88
N VAL A 122 0.91 16.58 7.13
CA VAL A 122 0.03 16.69 5.96
C VAL A 122 0.15 15.52 4.95
N PRO A 123 1.35 14.99 4.62
CA PRO A 123 1.50 13.89 3.67
C PRO A 123 0.82 12.57 4.07
N THR A 124 0.53 12.34 5.36
CA THR A 124 -0.16 11.11 5.82
C THR A 124 -1.68 11.22 5.77
N LYS A 125 -2.25 12.41 5.49
CA LYS A 125 -3.70 12.61 5.46
C LYS A 125 -4.32 11.94 4.23
N SER A 126 -5.60 11.57 4.34
CA SER A 126 -6.34 10.85 3.29
C SER A 126 -5.68 9.53 2.90
N ASN A 127 -5.24 8.75 3.89
CA ASN A 127 -4.55 7.48 3.68
C ASN A 127 -5.54 6.33 3.49
N TRP A 128 -5.73 5.94 2.23
CA TRP A 128 -6.64 4.88 1.83
C TRP A 128 -6.13 3.48 2.19
N ASN A 129 -4.88 3.30 2.65
CA ASN A 129 -4.47 2.01 3.20
C ASN A 129 -5.30 1.60 4.43
N LEU A 130 -5.98 2.55 5.10
CA LEU A 130 -6.89 2.27 6.22
C LEU A 130 -8.07 1.35 5.88
N ILE A 131 -8.43 1.21 4.60
CA ILE A 131 -9.57 0.37 4.19
C ILE A 131 -9.28 -1.13 4.33
N TRP A 132 -7.99 -1.52 4.35
CA TRP A 132 -7.54 -2.90 4.58
C TRP A 132 -6.69 -2.99 5.86
N LEU A 133 -5.78 -2.03 6.10
CA LEU A 133 -5.11 -1.86 7.39
C LEU A 133 -5.99 -1.07 8.36
N SER A 134 -7.01 -1.70 8.92
CA SER A 134 -8.01 -1.00 9.76
C SER A 134 -7.90 -1.34 11.24
N PRO A 135 -8.07 -0.38 12.17
CA PRO A 135 -8.27 -0.66 13.60
C PRO A 135 -9.43 -1.63 13.87
N LEU A 136 -10.43 -1.68 12.98
CA LEU A 136 -11.58 -2.58 13.06
C LEU A 136 -11.17 -4.07 13.08
N LEU A 137 -10.00 -4.40 12.52
CA LEU A 137 -9.44 -5.75 12.58
C LEU A 137 -9.17 -6.22 14.01
N LEU A 138 -8.79 -5.33 14.93
CA LEU A 138 -8.63 -5.67 16.34
C LEU A 138 -9.97 -6.01 16.98
N ILE A 139 -11.02 -5.26 16.64
CA ILE A 139 -12.38 -5.52 17.12
C ILE A 139 -12.83 -6.91 16.65
N ILE A 140 -12.60 -7.25 15.37
CA ILE A 140 -12.88 -8.59 14.83
C ILE A 140 -12.07 -9.66 15.58
N HIS A 141 -10.78 -9.42 15.82
CA HIS A 141 -9.92 -10.39 16.48
C HIS A 141 -10.38 -10.74 17.90
N PHE A 142 -10.71 -9.73 18.72
CA PHE A 142 -11.10 -9.90 20.13
C PHE A 142 -12.58 -10.21 20.33
N GLY A 143 -13.42 -9.95 19.32
CA GLY A 143 -14.85 -10.16 19.39
C GLY A 143 -15.36 -11.44 18.71
N LYS A 144 -14.57 -12.09 17.84
CA LYS A 144 -14.98 -13.32 17.16
C LYS A 144 -15.38 -14.44 18.16
N GLY A 145 -16.44 -15.16 17.84
CA GLY A 145 -16.96 -16.29 18.61
C GLY A 145 -17.78 -15.92 19.84
N LYS A 146 -18.12 -14.63 20.01
CA LYS A 146 -18.98 -14.16 21.11
C LYS A 146 -20.47 -14.09 20.75
N GLY A 147 -20.85 -14.44 19.51
CA GLY A 147 -22.25 -14.49 19.06
C GLY A 147 -22.86 -13.11 18.79
N PHE A 148 -22.03 -12.11 18.50
CA PHE A 148 -22.52 -10.76 18.27
C PHE A 148 -22.96 -10.61 16.82
N VAL A 149 -24.26 -10.44 16.58
CA VAL A 149 -24.81 -10.29 15.22
C VAL A 149 -24.10 -9.17 14.43
N TRP A 150 -23.77 -8.05 15.08
CA TRP A 150 -23.03 -6.93 14.47
C TRP A 150 -21.61 -7.30 14.01
N MET A 151 -20.98 -8.33 14.58
CA MET A 151 -19.65 -8.81 14.18
C MET A 151 -19.67 -9.37 12.76
N THR A 152 -20.74 -10.08 12.40
CA THR A 152 -20.90 -10.60 11.03
C THR A 152 -20.96 -9.46 10.01
N TYR A 153 -21.69 -8.38 10.33
CA TYR A 153 -21.74 -7.19 9.48
C TYR A 153 -20.37 -6.47 9.40
N LEU A 154 -19.62 -6.40 10.50
CA LEU A 154 -18.27 -5.84 10.51
C LEU A 154 -17.30 -6.64 9.62
N ILE A 155 -17.38 -7.97 9.66
CA ILE A 155 -16.58 -8.84 8.78
C ILE A 155 -16.96 -8.64 7.31
N TYR A 156 -18.26 -8.51 6.99
CA TYR A 156 -18.67 -8.19 5.62
C TYR A 156 -18.19 -6.81 5.16
N LEU A 157 -18.22 -5.80 6.02
CA LEU A 157 -17.66 -4.48 5.73
C LEU A 157 -16.17 -4.60 5.39
N MET A 158 -15.39 -5.29 6.23
CA MET A 158 -13.96 -5.48 5.98
C MET A 158 -13.67 -6.28 4.71
N LEU A 159 -14.46 -7.32 4.41
CA LEU A 159 -14.35 -8.07 3.16
C LEU A 159 -14.62 -7.17 1.93
N PHE A 160 -15.63 -6.32 2.02
CA PHE A 160 -15.98 -5.39 0.94
C PHE A 160 -14.87 -4.36 0.72
N THR A 161 -14.35 -3.75 1.79
CA THR A 161 -13.26 -2.77 1.68
C THR A 161 -11.94 -3.40 1.22
N CYS A 162 -11.65 -4.63 1.66
CA CYS A 162 -10.53 -5.42 1.13
C CYS A 162 -10.67 -5.71 -0.36
N LEU A 163 -11.88 -6.00 -0.85
CA LEU A 163 -12.10 -6.22 -2.28
C LEU A 163 -11.82 -4.94 -3.09
N ILE A 164 -12.27 -3.77 -2.61
CA ILE A 164 -11.93 -2.48 -3.21
C ILE A 164 -10.42 -2.26 -3.21
N ALA A 165 -9.75 -2.52 -2.08
CA ALA A 165 -8.31 -2.41 -1.96
C ALA A 165 -7.55 -3.33 -2.94
N LEU A 166 -8.03 -4.56 -3.09
CA LEU A 166 -7.44 -5.56 -3.98
C LEU A 166 -7.56 -5.12 -5.44
N VAL A 167 -8.73 -4.61 -5.86
CA VAL A 167 -8.90 -4.03 -7.20
C VAL A 167 -7.97 -2.84 -7.37
N ASN A 168 -7.91 -1.93 -6.38
CA ASN A 168 -7.04 -0.75 -6.42
C ASN A 168 -5.54 -1.07 -6.54
N ALA A 169 -5.10 -2.23 -6.05
CA ALA A 169 -3.70 -2.67 -6.14
C ALA A 169 -3.24 -2.96 -7.59
N TRP A 170 -4.18 -3.25 -8.50
CA TRP A 170 -3.89 -3.57 -9.90
C TRP A 170 -4.48 -2.54 -10.87
N ILE A 171 -5.62 -1.96 -10.52
CA ILE A 171 -6.36 -0.98 -11.31
C ILE A 171 -6.66 0.20 -10.40
N GLN A 172 -5.96 1.32 -10.61
CA GLN A 172 -6.12 2.50 -9.77
C GLN A 172 -7.54 3.09 -9.92
N ILE A 173 -8.39 2.87 -8.92
CA ILE A 173 -9.75 3.43 -8.80
C ILE A 173 -9.87 4.46 -7.67
N LEU A 174 -8.95 4.40 -6.69
CA LEU A 174 -8.86 5.33 -5.58
C LEU A 174 -7.84 6.44 -5.90
N PRO A 175 -7.93 7.61 -5.23
CA PRO A 175 -6.98 8.71 -5.43
C PRO A 175 -5.58 8.41 -4.85
N GLN A 176 -5.37 7.22 -4.29
CA GLN A 176 -4.08 6.75 -3.80
C GLN A 176 -3.65 5.50 -4.56
N GLN A 177 -2.40 5.48 -5.05
CA GLN A 177 -1.78 4.31 -5.65
C GLN A 177 -1.36 3.32 -4.58
N PHE A 178 -1.70 2.04 -4.79
CA PHE A 178 -1.29 0.96 -3.91
C PHE A 178 -0.10 0.24 -4.51
N ASN A 179 0.82 -0.20 -3.66
CA ASN A 179 1.88 -1.07 -4.10
C ASN A 179 1.28 -2.44 -4.47
N VAL A 180 1.65 -2.97 -5.62
CA VAL A 180 1.18 -4.26 -6.13
C VAL A 180 1.40 -5.40 -5.12
N ALA A 181 2.50 -5.36 -4.36
CA ALA A 181 2.78 -6.34 -3.32
C ALA A 181 1.69 -6.42 -2.24
N PHE A 182 0.95 -5.34 -1.99
CA PHE A 182 -0.17 -5.33 -1.04
C PHE A 182 -1.35 -6.16 -1.54
N GLY A 183 -1.51 -6.37 -2.84
CA GLY A 183 -2.55 -7.25 -3.39
C GLY A 183 -2.45 -8.67 -2.82
N TRP A 184 -1.23 -9.22 -2.70
CA TRP A 184 -1.00 -10.54 -2.11
C TRP A 184 -1.31 -10.58 -0.61
N MET A 185 -1.00 -9.51 0.12
CA MET A 185 -1.35 -9.38 1.54
C MET A 185 -2.86 -9.28 1.75
N ILE A 186 -3.55 -8.49 0.94
CA ILE A 186 -5.00 -8.33 0.99
C ILE A 186 -5.70 -9.66 0.65
N LEU A 187 -5.15 -10.45 -0.28
CA LEU A 187 -5.66 -11.79 -0.57
C LEU A 187 -5.57 -12.71 0.66
N ILE A 188 -4.43 -12.71 1.36
CA ILE A 188 -4.26 -13.45 2.63
C ILE A 188 -5.30 -12.98 3.65
N GLU A 189 -5.51 -11.68 3.78
CA GLU A 189 -6.48 -11.09 4.70
C GLU A 189 -7.91 -11.55 4.41
N ILE A 190 -8.35 -11.51 3.14
CA ILE A 190 -9.67 -12.00 2.71
C ILE A 190 -9.85 -13.47 3.08
N MET A 191 -8.85 -14.32 2.83
CA MET A 191 -8.90 -15.74 3.18
C MET A 191 -9.06 -15.95 4.69
N ILE A 192 -8.38 -15.14 5.49
CA ILE A 192 -8.49 -15.16 6.95
C ILE A 192 -9.89 -14.71 7.38
N LEU A 193 -10.38 -13.57 6.88
CA LEU A 193 -11.70 -13.03 7.22
C LEU A 193 -12.83 -14.02 6.87
N LEU A 194 -12.74 -14.71 5.73
CA LEU A 194 -13.67 -15.80 5.37
C LEU A 194 -13.61 -16.96 6.36
N SER A 195 -12.43 -17.29 6.88
CA SER A 195 -12.26 -18.33 7.91
C SER A 195 -12.87 -17.90 9.25
N VAL A 196 -12.72 -16.62 9.63
CA VAL A 196 -13.36 -16.05 10.83
C VAL A 196 -14.88 -16.00 10.68
N LEU A 197 -15.40 -15.63 9.50
CA LEU A 197 -16.85 -15.61 9.23
C LEU A 197 -17.50 -16.99 9.43
N LYS A 198 -16.81 -18.07 9.06
CA LYS A 198 -17.29 -19.45 9.30
C LYS A 198 -17.39 -19.80 10.79
N ILE A 199 -16.58 -19.16 11.64
CA ILE A 199 -16.62 -19.33 13.10
C ILE A 199 -17.78 -18.52 13.66
N GLU A 200 -17.94 -17.25 13.25
CA GLU A 200 -18.98 -16.36 13.79
C GLU A 200 -20.40 -16.84 13.47
N LYS A 201 -20.65 -17.34 12.25
CA LYS A 201 -21.97 -17.88 11.87
C LYS A 201 -22.41 -19.12 12.67
N ARG A 202 -21.59 -19.60 13.61
CA ARG A 202 -21.88 -20.77 14.46
C ARG A 202 -22.02 -20.43 15.94
N ALA A 203 -21.54 -19.26 16.36
CA ALA A 203 -21.68 -18.77 17.72
C ALA A 203 -23.07 -18.14 17.89
#